data_AF-A0A953JT44-F1
#
_entry.id   AF-A0A953JT44-F1
#
_cell.length_a   1.000
_cell.length_b   1.000
_cell.length_c   1.000
_cell.angle_alpha   90.00
_cell.angle_beta   90.00
_cell.angle_gamma   90.00
#
_symmetry.space_group_name_H-M   'P 1'
#
loop_
_entity.id
_entity.type
_entity.pdbx_description
1 polymer ?
#
loop_
_entity_poly.entity_id
_entity_poly.type
_entity_poly.pdbx_seq_one_letter_code
_entity_poly.pdbx_strand_id
1 'polypeptide(L)'
;MDAGEVFRKHGAPKCWTTPGSTVDGIGFTLGHGSWPVFDARQATTRRAIVRNPAVLDEPARWTGTWQPRHLTGIWFIDYFAGIAEANKQVGIPWNPDWKGPGGTQPAAADNGIIITDVDGSWWELLGMAPASWPQPSGAYRVDGCSHLRPGDKVQGSQGPWPKLDGLLRPSWLTGPWPGPVRLVGFNVAYGPGAKAAPGARVEHPRPGLPSGYAVALPSGDDPRMLRCGQPLKVRITDQRIEEWLDSELVPLNSTLRVSKRWAAIGMRTHGMRLSETGTGPPILESSGGAVDAAEWKACGISTEADANNLCRNLFRFGELVAA
;
A
#
# COMPACT_ATOMS: atom_id res chain seq x y z
N MET A 1 -13.37 11.52 -19.78
CA MET A 1 -12.92 11.95 -18.45
C MET A 1 -11.45 11.58 -18.36
N ASP A 2 -10.56 12.53 -18.07
CA ASP A 2 -9.16 12.19 -17.80
C ASP A 2 -9.04 11.46 -16.45
N ALA A 3 -7.94 10.73 -16.24
CA ALA A 3 -7.76 9.91 -15.04
C ALA A 3 -7.76 10.72 -13.73
N GLY A 4 -7.33 11.99 -13.76
CA GLY A 4 -7.37 12.86 -12.60
C GLY A 4 -8.79 13.27 -12.24
N GLU A 5 -9.62 13.60 -13.22
CA GLU A 5 -11.05 13.87 -13.01
C GLU A 5 -11.78 12.61 -12.49
N VAL A 6 -11.48 11.43 -13.05
CA VAL A 6 -12.03 10.15 -12.55
C VAL A 6 -11.65 9.95 -11.09
N PHE A 7 -10.38 10.13 -10.72
CA PHE A 7 -9.94 10.01 -9.33
C PHE A 7 -10.66 11.00 -8.41
N ARG A 8 -10.81 12.27 -8.82
CA ARG A 8 -11.50 13.26 -7.99
C ARG A 8 -12.97 12.95 -7.78
N LYS A 9 -13.66 12.43 -8.79
CA LYS A 9 -15.12 12.17 -8.78
C LYS A 9 -15.50 10.79 -8.30
N HIS A 10 -14.58 9.82 -8.29
CA HIS A 10 -14.89 8.42 -8.00
C HIS A 10 -13.84 7.73 -7.11
N GLY A 11 -12.76 8.41 -6.72
CA GLY A 11 -11.62 7.81 -6.01
C GLY A 11 -11.83 7.47 -4.54
N ALA A 12 -13.01 7.74 -3.96
CA ALA A 12 -13.32 7.46 -2.56
C ALA A 12 -14.78 6.99 -2.39
N PRO A 13 -15.11 6.21 -1.34
CA PRO A 13 -16.48 5.73 -1.10
C PRO A 13 -17.52 6.84 -1.09
N LYS A 14 -17.23 7.96 -0.41
CA LYS A 14 -18.12 9.13 -0.31
C LYS A 14 -18.53 9.71 -1.66
N CYS A 15 -17.67 9.57 -2.69
CA CYS A 15 -17.93 10.10 -4.01
C CYS A 15 -18.98 9.28 -4.79
N TRP A 16 -19.26 8.07 -4.34
CA TRP A 16 -20.30 7.19 -4.90
C TRP A 16 -21.63 7.30 -4.14
N THR A 17 -21.60 7.67 -2.87
CA THR A 17 -22.80 7.74 -2.01
C THR A 17 -23.39 9.14 -1.90
N THR A 18 -22.57 10.18 -2.06
CA THR A 18 -22.96 11.56 -1.75
C THR A 18 -22.77 12.45 -2.99
N PRO A 19 -23.86 12.92 -3.62
CA PRO A 19 -23.79 13.77 -4.80
C PRO A 19 -22.90 15.00 -4.58
N GLY A 20 -22.04 15.30 -5.56
CA GLY A 20 -21.12 16.45 -5.52
C GLY A 20 -19.87 16.27 -4.65
N SER A 21 -19.72 15.15 -3.94
CA SER A 21 -18.52 14.89 -3.13
C SER A 21 -17.29 14.59 -4.00
N THR A 22 -16.15 15.19 -3.65
CA THR A 22 -14.88 15.00 -4.35
C THR A 22 -13.75 14.57 -3.41
N VAL A 23 -12.74 13.95 -4.01
CA VAL A 23 -11.40 13.85 -3.42
C VAL A 23 -10.66 15.15 -3.71
N ASP A 24 -10.35 15.91 -2.65
CA ASP A 24 -9.70 17.22 -2.75
C ASP A 24 -8.26 17.23 -2.24
N GLY A 25 -7.79 16.09 -1.76
CA GLY A 25 -6.46 15.90 -1.22
C GLY A 25 -6.25 14.45 -0.84
N ILE A 26 -5.02 14.13 -0.46
CA ILE A 26 -4.65 12.78 -0.03
C ILE A 26 -3.63 12.83 1.11
N GLY A 27 -3.75 11.89 2.03
CA GLY A 27 -2.81 11.71 3.12
C GLY A 27 -2.24 10.30 3.11
N PHE A 28 -1.67 9.92 4.23
CA PHE A 28 -1.23 8.55 4.52
C PHE A 28 -1.58 8.21 5.96
N THR A 29 -1.30 6.98 6.37
CA THR A 29 -1.56 6.52 7.73
C THR A 29 -0.27 6.23 8.48
N LEU A 30 -0.24 6.54 9.79
CA LEU A 30 0.88 6.14 10.66
C LEU A 30 0.67 4.73 11.22
N GLY A 31 -0.58 4.31 11.37
CA GLY A 31 -0.93 2.98 11.85
C GLY A 31 -1.46 2.07 10.74
N HIS A 32 -2.75 1.77 10.83
CA HIS A 32 -3.49 0.91 9.90
C HIS A 32 -3.38 1.43 8.46
N GLY A 33 -2.82 0.63 7.55
CA GLY A 33 -2.60 0.93 6.14
C GLY A 33 -1.14 1.25 5.79
N SER A 34 -0.27 1.37 6.79
CA SER A 34 1.17 1.57 6.57
C SER A 34 1.93 0.26 6.37
N TRP A 35 3.21 0.36 5.98
CA TRP A 35 4.14 -0.74 5.73
C TRP A 35 5.48 -0.48 6.44
N PRO A 36 5.56 -0.72 7.76
CA PRO A 36 6.80 -0.56 8.50
C PRO A 36 7.92 -1.39 7.92
N VAL A 37 9.12 -0.82 7.98
CA VAL A 37 10.32 -1.43 7.41
C VAL A 37 11.34 -1.65 8.50
N PHE A 38 11.55 -2.92 8.80
CA PHE A 38 12.40 -3.40 9.88
C PHE A 38 13.78 -3.78 9.34
N ASP A 39 14.83 -3.22 9.95
CA ASP A 39 16.21 -3.61 9.67
C ASP A 39 16.56 -4.89 10.44
N ALA A 40 16.85 -5.97 9.70
CA ALA A 40 17.20 -7.27 10.28
C ALA A 40 18.41 -7.23 11.23
N ARG A 41 19.29 -6.22 11.14
CA ARG A 41 20.39 -6.03 12.09
C ARG A 41 19.92 -5.78 13.52
N GLN A 42 18.67 -5.33 13.69
CA GLN A 42 18.04 -5.11 14.99
C GLN A 42 17.33 -6.36 15.52
N ALA A 43 17.35 -7.46 14.77
CA ALA A 43 16.71 -8.70 15.18
C ALA A 43 17.46 -9.35 16.35
N THR A 44 16.70 -9.81 17.33
CA THR A 44 17.19 -10.57 18.48
C THR A 44 16.78 -12.04 18.42
N THR A 45 15.86 -12.39 17.50
CA THR A 45 15.34 -13.74 17.33
C THR A 45 14.92 -13.99 15.87
N ARG A 46 14.41 -15.19 15.60
CA ARG A 46 13.71 -15.52 14.35
C ARG A 46 12.24 -15.84 14.64
N ARG A 47 11.33 -15.32 13.82
CA ARG A 47 9.90 -15.65 13.87
C ARG A 47 9.58 -16.70 12.82
N ALA A 48 8.88 -17.76 13.22
CA ALA A 48 8.36 -18.74 12.28
C ALA A 48 7.15 -18.15 11.54
N ILE A 49 7.23 -18.13 10.21
CA ILE A 49 6.16 -17.74 9.31
C ILE A 49 5.69 -18.95 8.49
N VAL A 50 4.39 -19.05 8.30
CA VAL A 50 3.69 -20.06 7.50
C VAL A 50 2.74 -19.41 6.50
N ARG A 51 2.29 -20.14 5.49
CA ARG A 51 1.40 -19.62 4.44
C ARG A 51 -0.06 -19.79 4.82
N ASN A 52 -0.90 -18.78 4.61
CA ASN A 52 -2.33 -18.95 4.81
C ASN A 52 -2.89 -19.98 3.79
N PRO A 53 -3.46 -21.12 4.23
CA PRO A 53 -4.00 -22.14 3.34
C PRO A 53 -5.13 -21.62 2.42
N ALA A 54 -5.84 -20.57 2.84
CA ALA A 54 -6.98 -20.03 2.09
C ALA A 54 -6.59 -19.31 0.78
N VAL A 55 -5.31 -18.99 0.57
CA VAL A 55 -4.82 -18.21 -0.59
C VAL A 55 -3.59 -18.85 -1.24
N LEU A 56 -3.37 -20.15 -0.99
CA LEU A 56 -2.25 -20.90 -1.60
C LEU A 56 -2.37 -21.02 -3.12
N ASP A 57 -3.59 -21.03 -3.65
CA ASP A 57 -3.90 -21.13 -5.08
C ASP A 57 -3.82 -19.77 -5.82
N GLU A 58 -3.42 -18.70 -5.12
CA GLU A 58 -3.20 -17.37 -5.69
C GLU A 58 -1.70 -17.11 -5.94
N PRO A 59 -1.09 -17.64 -7.03
CA PRO A 59 0.36 -17.53 -7.28
C PRO A 59 0.84 -16.08 -7.35
N ALA A 60 -0.05 -15.16 -7.70
CA ALA A 60 0.18 -13.72 -7.71
C ALA A 60 0.59 -13.10 -6.37
N ARG A 61 0.37 -13.80 -5.23
CA ARG A 61 0.72 -13.37 -3.87
C ARG A 61 2.06 -13.90 -3.37
N TRP A 62 2.64 -14.84 -4.11
CA TRP A 62 3.83 -15.58 -3.71
C TRP A 62 4.92 -15.35 -4.75
N THR A 63 5.91 -14.52 -4.42
CA THR A 63 6.97 -14.16 -5.37
C THR A 63 8.35 -14.37 -4.76
N GLY A 64 9.36 -14.46 -5.63
CA GLY A 64 10.73 -14.74 -5.22
C GLY A 64 10.94 -16.21 -4.82
N THR A 65 11.72 -16.45 -3.77
CA THR A 65 12.28 -17.78 -3.46
C THR A 65 11.41 -18.67 -2.57
N TRP A 66 10.30 -18.15 -2.02
CA TRP A 66 9.42 -18.90 -1.08
C TRP A 66 8.00 -19.12 -1.62
N GLN A 67 7.89 -19.57 -2.86
CA GLN A 67 6.60 -19.87 -3.52
C GLN A 67 6.04 -21.24 -3.09
N PRO A 68 4.70 -21.39 -2.98
CA PRO A 68 4.09 -22.70 -2.78
C PRO A 68 4.28 -23.58 -4.03
N ARG A 69 4.36 -24.88 -3.84
CA ARG A 69 4.30 -25.82 -4.96
C ARG A 69 2.92 -25.75 -5.63
N HIS A 70 2.90 -25.80 -6.95
CA HIS A 70 1.64 -25.85 -7.70
C HIS A 70 0.86 -27.12 -7.35
N LEU A 71 -0.41 -26.94 -6.98
CA LEU A 71 -1.35 -28.02 -6.76
C LEU A 71 -1.70 -28.67 -8.11
N THR A 72 -1.93 -29.98 -8.09
CA THR A 72 -2.05 -30.84 -9.28
C THR A 72 -3.45 -30.85 -9.90
N GLY A 73 -4.46 -30.29 -9.22
CA GLY A 73 -5.88 -30.34 -9.57
C GLY A 73 -6.59 -31.59 -9.05
N ILE A 74 -5.90 -32.49 -8.34
CA ILE A 74 -6.43 -33.75 -7.82
C ILE A 74 -6.72 -33.58 -6.32
N TRP A 75 -8.00 -33.44 -5.97
CA TRP A 75 -8.44 -32.96 -4.65
C TRP A 75 -7.80 -33.67 -3.44
N PHE A 76 -7.64 -35.00 -3.47
CA PHE A 76 -7.11 -35.75 -2.32
C PHE A 76 -5.57 -35.69 -2.22
N ILE A 77 -4.87 -35.52 -3.34
CA ILE A 77 -3.42 -35.27 -3.36
C ILE A 77 -3.15 -33.83 -2.91
N ASP A 78 -3.94 -32.90 -3.44
CA ASP A 78 -3.82 -31.47 -3.17
C ASP A 78 -4.24 -31.11 -1.75
N TYR A 79 -5.13 -31.88 -1.12
CA TYR A 79 -5.49 -31.69 0.28
C TYR A 79 -4.28 -31.87 1.21
N PHE A 80 -3.58 -33.01 1.11
CA PHE A 80 -2.41 -33.28 1.94
C PHE A 80 -1.19 -32.44 1.52
N ALA A 81 -0.98 -32.24 0.21
CA ALA A 81 0.08 -31.38 -0.29
C ALA A 81 -0.14 -29.91 0.14
N GLY A 82 -1.38 -29.44 0.11
CA GLY A 82 -1.78 -28.11 0.57
C GLY A 82 -1.55 -27.92 2.07
N ILE A 83 -1.89 -28.90 2.90
CA ILE A 83 -1.58 -28.88 4.34
C ILE A 83 -0.06 -28.85 4.56
N ALA A 84 0.71 -29.66 3.84
CA ALA A 84 2.17 -29.68 3.95
C ALA A 84 2.79 -28.34 3.53
N GLU A 85 2.31 -27.73 2.45
CA GLU A 85 2.77 -26.40 1.99
C GLU A 85 2.33 -25.26 2.92
N ALA A 86 1.13 -25.35 3.50
CA ALA A 86 0.64 -24.42 4.52
C ALA A 86 1.46 -24.50 5.80
N ASN A 87 2.06 -25.65 6.11
CA ASN A 87 2.87 -25.90 7.30
C ASN A 87 4.37 -25.71 7.08
N LYS A 88 4.81 -25.45 5.84
CA LYS A 88 6.21 -25.19 5.54
C LYS A 88 6.63 -23.86 6.16
N GLN A 89 7.39 -23.93 7.23
CA GLN A 89 7.86 -22.75 7.95
C GLN A 89 9.04 -22.09 7.25
N VAL A 90 9.12 -20.78 7.36
CA VAL A 90 10.36 -20.02 7.17
C VAL A 90 10.62 -19.18 8.40
N GLY A 91 11.85 -19.18 8.90
CA GLY A 91 12.25 -18.27 9.96
C GLY A 91 12.64 -16.93 9.35
N ILE A 92 12.08 -15.82 9.82
CA ILE A 92 12.47 -14.45 9.43
C ILE A 92 13.16 -13.73 10.59
N PRO A 93 14.10 -12.80 10.35
CA PRO A 93 14.64 -11.93 11.39
C PRO A 93 13.52 -11.18 12.12
N TRP A 94 13.56 -11.14 13.46
CA TRP A 94 12.50 -10.56 14.27
C TRP A 94 13.00 -9.92 15.55
N ASN A 95 12.26 -8.93 16.05
CA ASN A 95 12.39 -8.40 17.40
C ASN A 95 11.04 -8.53 18.15
N PRO A 96 10.97 -9.25 19.28
CA PRO A 96 9.73 -9.42 20.05
C PRO A 96 9.13 -8.12 20.59
N ASP A 97 9.93 -7.06 20.72
CA ASP A 97 9.47 -5.74 21.20
C ASP A 97 8.77 -4.93 20.10
N TRP A 98 8.73 -5.45 18.86
CA TRP A 98 7.94 -4.90 17.79
C TRP A 98 6.45 -5.17 18.05
N LYS A 99 5.66 -4.10 18.23
CA LYS A 99 4.26 -4.16 18.70
C LYS A 99 3.27 -3.29 17.90
N GLY A 100 3.62 -2.84 16.69
CA GLY A 100 2.87 -1.78 16.01
C GLY A 100 2.47 -2.08 14.56
N PRO A 101 1.18 -1.88 14.17
CA PRO A 101 0.65 -2.18 12.84
C PRO A 101 1.34 -1.40 11.70
N GLY A 102 1.55 -2.10 10.60
CA GLY A 102 1.07 -1.68 9.29
C GLY A 102 -0.12 -2.57 8.89
N GLY A 103 -1.22 -2.05 8.31
CA GLY A 103 -2.34 -2.98 8.06
C GLY A 103 -3.77 -2.63 7.71
N THR A 104 -4.60 -3.55 7.18
CA THR A 104 -5.99 -3.27 6.72
C THR A 104 -7.15 -4.04 7.40
N GLN A 105 -6.90 -4.94 8.37
CA GLN A 105 -7.98 -5.73 9.02
C GLN A 105 -8.26 -5.32 10.49
N PRO A 106 -9.54 -5.24 10.93
CA PRO A 106 -9.90 -4.93 12.33
C PRO A 106 -9.53 -6.03 13.34
N ALA A 107 -9.39 -7.28 12.89
CA ALA A 107 -9.22 -8.46 13.76
C ALA A 107 -7.75 -8.84 14.04
N ALA A 108 -6.79 -8.24 13.33
CA ALA A 108 -5.36 -8.47 13.53
C ALA A 108 -4.62 -7.13 13.39
N ALA A 109 -3.85 -6.75 14.42
CA ALA A 109 -3.04 -5.54 14.42
C ALA A 109 -1.76 -5.66 13.58
N ASP A 110 -1.54 -6.77 12.87
CA ASP A 110 -0.40 -7.01 11.98
C ASP A 110 -0.94 -7.31 10.58
N ASN A 111 -0.52 -6.60 9.54
CA ASN A 111 -1.18 -6.71 8.21
C ASN A 111 -0.29 -6.15 7.08
N GLY A 112 1.03 -6.12 7.28
CA GLY A 112 2.01 -5.67 6.29
C GLY A 112 3.32 -5.31 6.98
N ILE A 113 4.41 -5.99 6.64
CA ILE A 113 5.78 -5.60 7.08
C ILE A 113 6.77 -5.84 5.96
N ILE A 114 7.77 -4.97 5.90
CA ILE A 114 8.95 -5.18 5.08
C ILE A 114 10.13 -5.43 6.01
N ILE A 115 10.92 -6.47 5.76
CA ILE A 115 12.15 -6.74 6.53
C ILE A 115 13.32 -6.69 5.56
N THR A 116 14.21 -5.73 5.74
CA THR A 116 15.46 -5.64 4.95
C THR A 116 16.55 -6.42 5.65
N ASP A 117 17.09 -7.43 4.97
CA ASP A 117 18.17 -8.29 5.46
C ASP A 117 19.55 -7.64 5.27
N VAL A 118 20.56 -8.19 5.93
CA VAL A 118 21.93 -7.64 5.98
C VAL A 118 22.60 -7.66 4.58
N ASP A 119 22.25 -8.64 3.76
CA ASP A 119 22.73 -8.79 2.38
C ASP A 119 22.00 -7.89 1.36
N GLY A 120 21.05 -7.07 1.83
CA GLY A 120 20.24 -6.20 1.01
C GLY A 120 19.01 -6.87 0.38
N SER A 121 18.82 -8.18 0.59
CA SER A 121 17.53 -8.81 0.28
C SER A 121 16.44 -8.30 1.22
N TRP A 122 15.17 -8.49 0.86
CA TRP A 122 14.07 -8.13 1.73
C TRP A 122 12.86 -9.04 1.59
N TRP A 123 12.09 -9.09 2.68
CA TRP A 123 10.81 -9.75 2.76
C TRP A 123 9.69 -8.72 2.69
N GLU A 124 8.64 -9.00 1.93
CA GLU A 124 7.37 -8.27 1.97
C GLU A 124 6.29 -9.26 2.41
N LEU A 125 5.82 -9.12 3.65
CA LEU A 125 4.88 -10.03 4.26
C LEU A 125 3.52 -9.36 4.39
N LEU A 126 2.50 -9.95 3.75
CA LEU A 126 1.14 -9.43 3.73
C LEU A 126 0.23 -10.21 4.70
N GLY A 127 -0.72 -9.51 5.34
CA GLY A 127 -1.80 -10.16 6.09
C GLY A 127 -1.29 -11.07 7.22
N MET A 128 -0.26 -10.62 7.92
CA MET A 128 0.42 -11.42 8.93
C MET A 128 -0.46 -11.56 10.18
N ALA A 129 -0.88 -12.76 10.53
CA ALA A 129 -1.74 -13.03 11.69
C ALA A 129 -1.20 -14.20 12.50
N PRO A 130 -1.51 -14.33 13.81
CA PRO A 130 -1.20 -15.54 14.55
C PRO A 130 -1.72 -16.77 13.81
N ALA A 131 -0.86 -17.78 13.65
CA ALA A 131 -1.25 -19.02 13.01
C ALA A 131 -2.24 -19.79 13.91
N SER A 132 -3.24 -20.42 13.29
CA SER A 132 -4.18 -21.30 13.95
C SER A 132 -4.20 -22.66 13.26
N TRP A 133 -4.73 -23.68 13.93
CA TRP A 133 -4.79 -25.04 13.39
C TRP A 133 -5.36 -25.04 11.95
N PRO A 134 -4.75 -25.78 10.99
CA PRO A 134 -3.77 -26.87 11.13
C PRO A 134 -2.30 -26.44 11.28
N GLN A 135 -2.04 -25.14 11.50
CA GLN A 135 -0.69 -24.60 11.53
C GLN A 135 -0.04 -24.66 12.92
N PRO A 136 1.31 -24.66 12.98
CA PRO A 136 2.06 -24.76 14.24
C PRO A 136 1.74 -23.62 15.21
N SER A 137 1.51 -23.97 16.48
CA SER A 137 1.34 -22.99 17.55
C SER A 137 2.57 -22.10 17.70
N GLY A 138 2.37 -20.79 17.87
CA GLY A 138 3.44 -19.80 18.03
C GLY A 138 4.05 -19.25 16.73
N ALA A 139 3.66 -19.78 15.57
CA ALA A 139 3.97 -19.21 14.27
C ALA A 139 3.00 -18.07 13.89
N TYR A 140 3.36 -17.29 12.89
CA TYR A 140 2.43 -16.39 12.20
C TYR A 140 2.14 -16.92 10.80
N ARG A 141 0.89 -16.83 10.37
CA ARG A 141 0.51 -17.02 8.97
C ARG A 141 0.59 -15.70 8.22
N VAL A 142 0.86 -15.77 6.92
CA VAL A 142 0.80 -14.62 5.99
C VAL A 142 -0.10 -14.94 4.82
N ASP A 143 -0.79 -13.93 4.32
CA ASP A 143 -1.65 -14.01 3.13
C ASP A 143 -0.85 -13.84 1.83
N GLY A 144 0.39 -13.40 1.91
CA GLY A 144 1.28 -13.26 0.76
C GLY A 144 2.71 -13.00 1.21
N CYS A 145 3.66 -13.34 0.35
CA CYS A 145 5.08 -13.15 0.62
C CYS A 145 5.86 -12.91 -0.66
N SER A 146 6.70 -11.87 -0.64
CA SER A 146 7.78 -11.66 -1.60
C SER A 146 9.12 -11.74 -0.87
N HIS A 147 10.01 -12.65 -1.24
CA HIS A 147 11.41 -12.62 -0.78
C HIS A 147 12.30 -12.25 -1.96
N LEU A 148 12.77 -11.00 -1.96
CA LEU A 148 13.36 -10.32 -3.11
C LEU A 148 14.81 -9.94 -2.82
N ARG A 149 15.65 -9.95 -3.85
CA ARG A 149 17.04 -9.48 -3.80
C ARG A 149 17.21 -8.16 -4.56
N PRO A 150 18.27 -7.39 -4.29
CA PRO A 150 18.60 -6.21 -5.08
C PRO A 150 18.66 -6.54 -6.58
N GLY A 151 17.88 -5.79 -7.37
CA GLY A 151 17.81 -5.97 -8.83
C GLY A 151 16.80 -7.01 -9.32
N ASP A 152 16.15 -7.76 -8.43
CA ASP A 152 15.10 -8.68 -8.83
C ASP A 152 13.91 -7.91 -9.44
N LYS A 153 13.56 -8.25 -10.69
CA LYS A 153 12.40 -7.69 -11.40
C LYS A 153 11.16 -8.51 -11.10
N VAL A 154 10.65 -8.40 -9.87
CA VAL A 154 9.52 -9.23 -9.41
C VAL A 154 8.33 -8.35 -9.06
N GLN A 155 7.15 -8.96 -9.17
CA GLN A 155 5.91 -8.35 -8.73
C GLN A 155 5.88 -8.31 -7.20
N GLY A 156 5.30 -7.26 -6.64
CA GLY A 156 5.07 -7.17 -5.19
C GLY A 156 4.00 -8.16 -4.73
N SER A 157 3.89 -8.34 -3.42
CA SER A 157 2.85 -9.20 -2.83
C SER A 157 1.44 -8.62 -3.05
N GLN A 158 1.35 -7.29 -3.24
CA GLN A 158 0.17 -6.57 -3.70
C GLN A 158 0.52 -5.68 -4.88
N GLY A 159 -0.18 -5.89 -5.99
CA GLY A 159 0.03 -5.13 -7.22
C GLY A 159 1.28 -5.53 -8.02
N PRO A 160 1.59 -4.76 -9.07
CA PRO A 160 2.59 -5.13 -10.06
C PRO A 160 4.04 -4.77 -9.69
N TRP A 161 4.26 -4.00 -8.61
CA TRP A 161 5.59 -3.59 -8.13
C TRP A 161 5.79 -3.92 -6.65
N PRO A 162 7.04 -4.17 -6.21
CA PRO A 162 7.39 -4.33 -4.80
C PRO A 162 6.90 -3.15 -3.95
N LYS A 163 6.55 -3.39 -2.69
CA LYS A 163 6.04 -2.34 -1.79
C LYS A 163 7.06 -1.22 -1.59
N LEU A 164 8.35 -1.54 -1.54
CA LEU A 164 9.42 -0.54 -1.44
C LEU A 164 9.44 0.43 -2.65
N ASP A 165 8.93 0.03 -3.81
CA ASP A 165 8.87 0.88 -5.00
C ASP A 165 7.72 1.91 -4.88
N GLY A 166 8.06 3.07 -4.32
CA GLY A 166 7.17 4.21 -4.11
C GLY A 166 6.58 4.29 -2.70
N LEU A 167 7.17 3.63 -1.70
CA LEU A 167 6.74 3.73 -0.31
C LEU A 167 7.17 5.07 0.31
N LEU A 168 6.22 5.91 0.71
CA LEU A 168 6.52 7.22 1.28
C LEU A 168 7.30 7.09 2.60
N ARG A 169 8.42 7.84 2.70
CA ARG A 169 9.29 7.91 3.88
C ARG A 169 9.37 9.33 4.44
N PRO A 170 9.73 9.49 5.72
CA PRO A 170 9.97 10.82 6.31
C PRO A 170 10.94 11.68 5.51
N SER A 171 12.04 11.08 5.00
CA SER A 171 13.05 11.79 4.21
C SER A 171 12.52 12.38 2.90
N TRP A 172 11.37 11.92 2.41
CA TRP A 172 10.72 12.45 1.19
C TRP A 172 9.87 13.69 1.49
N LEU A 173 9.71 14.03 2.77
CA LEU A 173 9.06 15.28 3.22
C LEU A 173 10.07 16.35 3.61
N THR A 174 11.37 16.04 3.57
CA THR A 174 12.45 17.00 3.80
C THR A 174 13.30 17.26 2.55
N GLY A 175 12.99 16.58 1.45
CA GLY A 175 13.72 16.66 0.19
C GLY A 175 12.92 16.12 -1.01
N PRO A 176 13.54 16.04 -2.19
CA PRO A 176 12.87 15.57 -3.40
C PRO A 176 12.47 14.11 -3.27
N TRP A 177 11.29 13.77 -3.81
CA TRP A 177 10.89 12.37 -3.95
C TRP A 177 11.82 11.66 -4.94
N PRO A 178 12.21 10.41 -4.70
CA PRO A 178 13.03 9.66 -5.65
C PRO A 178 12.22 9.15 -6.85
N GLY A 179 10.89 9.16 -6.76
CA GLY A 179 9.99 8.60 -7.76
C GLY A 179 8.52 8.78 -7.38
N PRO A 180 7.58 8.25 -8.17
CA PRO A 180 6.16 8.33 -7.87
C PRO A 180 5.84 7.56 -6.58
N VAL A 181 4.98 8.14 -5.74
CA VAL A 181 4.52 7.47 -4.51
C VAL A 181 3.38 6.50 -4.83
N ARG A 182 3.35 5.35 -4.16
CA ARG A 182 2.29 4.35 -4.30
C ARG A 182 0.97 4.90 -3.76
N LEU A 183 -0.08 4.71 -4.55
CA LEU A 183 -1.43 5.10 -4.25
C LEU A 183 -2.30 3.86 -4.09
N VAL A 184 -3.02 3.80 -2.98
CA VAL A 184 -4.16 2.89 -2.75
C VAL A 184 -5.42 3.59 -3.20
N GLY A 185 -6.15 3.01 -4.16
CA GLY A 185 -7.35 3.62 -4.72
C GLY A 185 -8.61 2.83 -4.43
N PHE A 186 -9.75 3.53 -4.31
CA PHE A 186 -11.04 2.89 -4.11
C PHE A 186 -11.63 2.30 -5.39
N ASN A 187 -11.56 3.04 -6.49
CA ASN A 187 -12.18 2.73 -7.77
C ASN A 187 -11.22 2.06 -8.77
N VAL A 188 -10.43 1.09 -8.33
CA VAL A 188 -9.50 0.38 -9.23
C VAL A 188 -10.27 -0.61 -10.09
N ALA A 189 -10.02 -0.60 -11.39
CA ALA A 189 -10.67 -1.48 -12.36
C ALA A 189 -10.42 -2.95 -12.01
N TYR A 190 -11.50 -3.72 -11.94
CA TYR A 190 -11.51 -5.13 -11.55
C TYR A 190 -12.46 -5.94 -12.44
N GLY A 191 -12.35 -7.25 -12.38
CA GLY A 191 -13.22 -8.20 -13.06
C GLY A 191 -12.87 -8.42 -14.53
N PRO A 192 -13.65 -9.29 -15.21
CA PRO A 192 -13.44 -9.60 -16.62
C PRO A 192 -13.47 -8.35 -17.50
N GLY A 193 -12.51 -8.25 -18.42
CA GLY A 193 -12.40 -7.11 -19.34
C GLY A 193 -11.77 -5.84 -18.77
N ALA A 194 -11.44 -5.81 -17.46
CA ALA A 194 -10.66 -4.71 -16.88
C ALA A 194 -9.26 -4.64 -17.51
N LYS A 195 -8.70 -3.43 -17.54
CA LYS A 195 -7.37 -3.16 -18.12
C LYS A 195 -6.45 -2.56 -17.07
N ALA A 196 -5.17 -2.87 -17.19
CA ALA A 196 -4.10 -2.25 -16.42
C ALA A 196 -3.31 -1.27 -17.31
N ALA A 197 -2.56 -0.36 -16.69
CA ALA A 197 -1.57 0.45 -17.38
C ALA A 197 -0.40 -0.43 -17.87
N PRO A 198 0.41 0.05 -18.84
CA PRO A 198 1.60 -0.67 -19.29
C PRO A 198 2.53 -1.05 -18.13
N GLY A 199 2.96 -2.31 -18.09
CA GLY A 199 3.81 -2.85 -17.02
C GLY A 199 3.08 -3.20 -15.71
N ALA A 200 1.76 -2.96 -15.63
CA ALA A 200 0.92 -3.34 -14.50
C ALA A 200 0.08 -4.61 -14.78
N ARG A 201 -0.68 -5.06 -13.77
CA ARG A 201 -1.66 -6.16 -13.88
C ARG A 201 -3.01 -5.73 -13.33
N VAL A 202 -4.09 -6.37 -13.76
CA VAL A 202 -5.38 -6.26 -13.08
C VAL A 202 -5.28 -7.02 -11.76
N GLU A 203 -5.49 -6.33 -10.64
CA GLU A 203 -5.31 -6.93 -9.32
C GLU A 203 -6.35 -8.02 -9.03
N HIS A 204 -7.61 -7.77 -9.40
CA HIS A 204 -8.72 -8.69 -9.19
C HIS A 204 -9.38 -9.02 -10.53
N PRO A 205 -8.83 -9.95 -11.34
CA PRO A 205 -9.34 -10.24 -12.69
C PRO A 205 -10.57 -11.15 -12.71
N ARG A 206 -10.85 -11.86 -11.60
CA ARG A 206 -12.00 -12.77 -11.47
C ARG A 206 -13.31 -11.98 -11.33
N PRO A 207 -14.45 -12.56 -11.73
CA PRO A 207 -15.76 -11.95 -11.47
C PRO A 207 -16.02 -11.73 -9.99
N GLY A 208 -16.89 -10.76 -9.68
CA GLY A 208 -17.25 -10.40 -8.32
C GLY A 208 -16.44 -9.22 -7.78
N LEU A 209 -17.13 -8.32 -7.07
CA LEU A 209 -16.48 -7.22 -6.37
C LEU A 209 -15.60 -7.80 -5.25
N PRO A 210 -14.35 -7.30 -5.06
CA PRO A 210 -13.54 -7.68 -3.91
C PRO A 210 -14.32 -7.47 -2.61
N SER A 211 -14.06 -8.32 -1.61
CA SER A 211 -14.74 -8.23 -0.32
C SER A 211 -14.41 -6.93 0.42
N GLY A 212 -15.32 -6.48 1.29
CA GLY A 212 -15.11 -5.31 2.15
C GLY A 212 -15.52 -3.96 1.55
N TYR A 213 -16.05 -3.95 0.32
CA TYR A 213 -16.62 -2.74 -0.28
C TYR A 213 -18.00 -2.40 0.30
N ALA A 214 -18.15 -1.15 0.75
CA ALA A 214 -19.43 -0.63 1.26
C ALA A 214 -20.40 -0.20 0.16
N VAL A 215 -19.93 -0.07 -1.09
CA VAL A 215 -20.74 0.29 -2.26
C VAL A 215 -20.43 -0.61 -3.44
N ALA A 216 -21.44 -0.86 -4.27
CA ALA A 216 -21.26 -1.59 -5.52
C ALA A 216 -20.49 -0.72 -6.54
N LEU A 217 -19.42 -1.26 -7.08
CA LEU A 217 -18.66 -0.65 -8.17
C LEU A 217 -18.93 -1.38 -9.49
N PRO A 218 -18.80 -0.71 -10.65
CA PRO A 218 -18.86 -1.38 -11.93
C PRO A 218 -17.58 -2.22 -12.17
N SER A 219 -17.75 -3.41 -12.73
CA SER A 219 -16.64 -4.24 -13.20
C SER A 219 -16.22 -3.91 -14.63
N GLY A 220 -15.01 -4.27 -15.01
CA GLY A 220 -14.49 -4.15 -16.37
C GLY A 220 -13.82 -2.80 -16.66
N ASP A 221 -13.81 -2.40 -17.93
CA ASP A 221 -13.24 -1.13 -18.43
C ASP A 221 -14.29 0.00 -18.36
N ASP A 222 -14.85 0.24 -17.16
CA ASP A 222 -15.82 1.32 -16.93
C ASP A 222 -15.10 2.68 -16.80
N PRO A 223 -15.60 3.76 -17.44
CA PRO A 223 -14.94 5.08 -17.45
C PRO A 223 -14.84 5.75 -16.08
N ARG A 224 -15.54 5.24 -15.04
CA ARG A 224 -15.45 5.72 -13.65
C ARG A 224 -14.39 4.99 -12.84
N MET A 225 -13.74 3.98 -13.43
CA MET A 225 -12.73 3.13 -12.79
C MET A 225 -11.33 3.50 -13.29
N LEU A 226 -10.34 3.41 -12.42
CA LEU A 226 -8.94 3.67 -12.73
C LEU A 226 -8.18 2.37 -12.99
N ARG A 227 -7.33 2.38 -14.00
CA ARG A 227 -6.47 1.22 -14.29
C ARG A 227 -5.41 1.08 -13.21
N CYS A 228 -5.19 -0.14 -12.72
CA CYS A 228 -4.01 -0.41 -11.90
C CYS A 228 -2.75 0.01 -12.68
N GLY A 229 -1.84 0.68 -11.99
CA GLY A 229 -0.64 1.29 -12.57
C GLY A 229 -0.82 2.69 -13.15
N GLN A 230 -2.04 3.24 -13.18
CA GLN A 230 -2.30 4.59 -13.69
C GLN A 230 -1.50 5.62 -12.87
N PRO A 231 -0.59 6.40 -13.50
CA PRO A 231 0.09 7.47 -12.82
C PRO A 231 -0.77 8.75 -12.85
N LEU A 232 -0.69 9.52 -11.77
CA LEU A 232 -1.39 10.78 -11.55
C LEU A 232 -0.41 11.83 -11.05
N LYS A 233 -0.50 13.07 -11.55
CA LYS A 233 0.33 14.20 -11.11
C LYS A 233 -0.53 15.41 -10.80
N VAL A 234 -0.02 16.28 -9.93
CA VAL A 234 -0.66 17.57 -9.65
C VAL A 234 0.03 18.66 -10.44
N ARG A 235 -0.66 19.25 -11.42
CA ARG A 235 -0.20 20.47 -12.09
C ARG A 235 -0.48 21.66 -11.17
N ILE A 236 0.58 22.19 -10.55
CA ILE A 236 0.52 23.30 -9.60
C ILE A 236 1.81 24.12 -9.63
N THR A 237 1.71 25.44 -9.49
CA THR A 237 2.88 26.32 -9.40
C THR A 237 3.36 26.46 -7.96
N ASP A 238 4.60 26.92 -7.75
CA ASP A 238 5.10 27.18 -6.39
C ASP A 238 4.25 28.22 -5.65
N GLN A 239 3.79 29.26 -6.37
CA GLN A 239 2.86 30.26 -5.81
C GLN A 239 1.56 29.60 -5.30
N ARG A 240 0.95 28.71 -6.10
CA ARG A 240 -0.28 28.01 -5.71
C ARG A 240 -0.07 27.04 -4.55
N ILE A 241 1.14 26.49 -4.39
CA ILE A 241 1.51 25.69 -3.22
C ILE A 241 1.53 26.57 -1.96
N GLU A 242 2.13 27.77 -2.00
CA GLU A 242 2.11 28.67 -0.84
C GLU A 242 0.69 29.15 -0.49
N GLU A 243 -0.11 29.52 -1.49
CA GLU A 243 -1.51 29.90 -1.27
C GLU A 243 -2.33 28.77 -0.64
N TRP A 244 -2.07 27.51 -1.03
CA TRP A 244 -2.67 26.35 -0.40
C TRP A 244 -2.26 26.21 1.07
N LEU A 245 -0.96 26.30 1.36
CA LEU A 245 -0.43 26.21 2.73
C LEU A 245 -1.00 27.31 3.64
N ASP A 246 -1.18 28.51 3.11
CA ASP A 246 -1.81 29.63 3.81
C ASP A 246 -3.30 29.37 4.06
N SER A 247 -4.02 28.83 3.08
CA SER A 247 -5.43 28.47 3.23
C SER A 247 -5.67 27.35 4.26
N GLU A 248 -4.69 26.46 4.41
CA GLU A 248 -4.68 25.39 5.42
C GLU A 248 -4.24 25.89 6.81
N LEU A 249 -3.94 27.19 6.94
CA LEU A 249 -3.48 27.85 8.16
C LEU A 249 -2.22 27.18 8.75
N VAL A 250 -1.33 26.67 7.89
CA VAL A 250 -0.11 25.99 8.34
C VAL A 250 0.93 27.04 8.74
N PRO A 251 1.44 27.04 9.99
CA PRO A 251 2.32 28.11 10.46
C PRO A 251 3.58 28.27 9.58
N LEU A 252 3.91 29.52 9.23
CA LEU A 252 4.96 29.88 8.27
C LEU A 252 6.32 29.22 8.56
N ASN A 253 6.71 29.18 9.84
CA ASN A 253 8.02 28.68 10.28
C ASN A 253 7.95 27.28 10.89
N SER A 254 6.95 26.46 10.51
CA SER A 254 6.81 25.10 11.03
C SER A 254 7.42 24.05 10.12
N THR A 255 7.91 22.95 10.71
CA THR A 255 8.39 21.81 9.94
C THR A 255 7.27 21.14 9.14
N LEU A 256 6.03 21.14 9.66
CA LEU A 256 4.87 20.64 8.92
C LEU A 256 4.66 21.40 7.61
N ARG A 257 4.88 22.73 7.58
CA ARG A 257 4.79 23.51 6.34
C ARG A 257 5.83 23.07 5.32
N VAL A 258 7.05 22.82 5.76
CA VAL A 258 8.13 22.28 4.91
C VAL A 258 7.73 20.91 4.35
N SER A 259 7.21 20.03 5.19
CA SER A 259 6.75 18.69 4.81
C SER A 259 5.62 18.71 3.79
N LYS A 260 4.58 19.51 4.03
CA LYS A 260 3.46 19.68 3.10
C LYS A 260 3.91 20.25 1.76
N ARG A 261 4.84 21.23 1.78
CA ARG A 261 5.44 21.80 0.57
C ARG A 261 6.18 20.74 -0.24
N TRP A 262 7.06 19.97 0.39
CA TRP A 262 7.78 18.90 -0.29
C TRP A 262 6.86 17.82 -0.84
N ALA A 263 5.78 17.47 -0.12
CA ALA A 263 4.77 16.55 -0.63
C ALA A 263 4.10 17.09 -1.92
N ALA A 264 3.69 18.35 -1.93
CA ALA A 264 3.09 18.97 -3.11
C ALA A 264 4.06 19.06 -4.30
N ILE A 265 5.33 19.42 -4.04
CA ILE A 265 6.40 19.41 -5.05
C ILE A 265 6.62 18.00 -5.60
N GLY A 266 6.64 16.99 -4.73
CA GLY A 266 6.77 15.58 -5.10
C GLY A 266 5.63 15.09 -5.99
N MET A 267 4.38 15.39 -5.63
CA MET A 267 3.20 15.08 -6.44
C MET A 267 3.20 15.78 -7.80
N ARG A 268 3.78 16.98 -7.89
CA ARG A 268 3.96 17.69 -9.15
C ARG A 268 5.02 17.05 -10.02
N THR A 269 6.21 16.80 -9.45
CA THR A 269 7.38 16.38 -10.21
C THR A 269 7.32 14.90 -10.58
N HIS A 270 7.03 14.05 -9.59
CA HIS A 270 7.09 12.60 -9.72
C HIS A 270 5.70 11.96 -9.77
N GLY A 271 4.73 12.54 -9.06
CA GLY A 271 3.35 12.06 -9.05
C GLY A 271 3.12 10.89 -8.11
N MET A 272 1.98 10.25 -8.31
CA MET A 272 1.51 9.09 -7.58
C MET A 272 1.18 8.01 -8.59
N ARG A 273 1.26 6.74 -8.19
CA ARG A 273 0.95 5.61 -9.05
C ARG A 273 -0.01 4.67 -8.36
N LEU A 274 -1.20 4.51 -8.94
CA LEU A 274 -2.21 3.60 -8.42
C LEU A 274 -1.64 2.17 -8.42
N SER A 275 -1.37 1.63 -7.25
CA SER A 275 -0.62 0.38 -7.12
C SER A 275 -1.46 -0.75 -6.56
N GLU A 276 -2.55 -0.42 -5.84
CA GLU A 276 -3.46 -1.40 -5.27
C GLU A 276 -4.84 -0.83 -4.98
N THR A 277 -5.76 -1.76 -4.76
CA THR A 277 -7.15 -1.58 -4.43
C THR A 277 -7.32 -1.43 -2.91
N GLY A 278 -8.09 -0.43 -2.48
CA GLY A 278 -8.48 -0.22 -1.10
C GLY A 278 -9.98 -0.02 -0.94
N THR A 279 -10.51 -0.32 0.24
CA THR A 279 -11.95 -0.23 0.53
C THR A 279 -12.37 1.12 1.13
N GLY A 280 -11.40 1.94 1.54
CA GLY A 280 -11.61 3.23 2.20
C GLY A 280 -11.29 4.44 1.30
N PRO A 281 -11.17 5.64 1.91
CA PRO A 281 -10.58 6.80 1.24
C PRO A 281 -9.19 6.47 0.68
N PRO A 282 -8.79 7.09 -0.44
CA PRO A 282 -7.49 6.83 -1.04
C PRO A 282 -6.38 7.33 -0.11
N ILE A 283 -5.29 6.58 -0.06
CA ILE A 283 -4.11 6.90 0.75
C ILE A 283 -2.83 6.73 -0.07
N LEU A 284 -1.81 7.51 0.26
CA LEU A 284 -0.44 7.19 -0.09
C LEU A 284 0.05 6.08 0.83
N GLU A 285 0.67 5.05 0.27
CA GLU A 285 1.33 4.06 1.12
C GLU A 285 2.60 4.66 1.74
N SER A 286 2.81 4.40 3.03
CA SER A 286 3.94 4.92 3.78
C SER A 286 4.57 3.86 4.68
N SER A 287 5.75 4.14 5.21
CA SER A 287 6.36 3.29 6.23
C SER A 287 5.70 3.34 7.61
N GLY A 288 4.82 4.31 7.85
CA GLY A 288 4.10 4.42 9.11
C GLY A 288 4.96 4.75 10.33
N GLY A 289 4.29 4.92 11.46
CA GLY A 289 4.89 5.33 12.74
C GLY A 289 5.45 4.19 13.59
N ALA A 290 5.25 2.93 13.22
CA ALA A 290 5.66 1.81 14.08
C ALA A 290 7.19 1.72 14.27
N VAL A 291 7.96 2.12 13.26
CA VAL A 291 9.44 2.20 13.31
C VAL A 291 9.91 3.66 13.20
N ASP A 292 9.34 4.40 12.25
CA ASP A 292 9.84 5.72 11.87
C ASP A 292 9.17 6.87 12.66
N ALA A 293 8.54 6.61 13.81
CA ALA A 293 7.78 7.62 14.59
C ALA A 293 8.58 8.90 14.88
N ALA A 294 9.84 8.76 15.30
CA ALA A 294 10.68 9.92 15.61
C ALA A 294 10.97 10.77 14.37
N GLU A 295 11.17 10.14 13.22
CA GLU A 295 11.43 10.81 11.95
C GLU A 295 10.17 11.48 11.39
N TRP A 296 9.01 10.83 11.48
CA TRP A 296 7.72 11.46 11.16
C TRP A 296 7.45 12.66 12.05
N LYS A 297 7.70 12.53 13.36
CA LYS A 297 7.57 13.64 14.30
C LYS A 297 8.52 14.79 13.95
N ALA A 298 9.75 14.49 13.52
CA ALA A 298 10.68 15.50 13.03
C ALA A 298 10.15 16.23 11.79
N CYS A 299 9.32 15.57 10.98
CA CYS A 299 8.59 16.18 9.85
C CYS A 299 7.34 16.97 10.28
N GLY A 300 7.06 17.12 11.58
CA GLY A 300 5.86 17.76 12.10
C GLY A 300 4.61 16.89 12.04
N ILE A 301 4.76 15.57 11.86
CA ILE A 301 3.66 14.60 11.78
C ILE A 301 3.71 13.73 13.03
N SER A 302 2.89 14.09 14.03
CA SER A 302 2.90 13.41 15.33
C SER A 302 1.67 12.54 15.56
N THR A 303 0.63 12.72 14.75
CA THR A 303 -0.65 12.05 14.90
C THR A 303 -1.16 11.50 13.58
N GLU A 304 -2.07 10.53 13.66
CA GLU A 304 -2.81 10.00 12.51
C GLU A 304 -3.58 11.11 11.77
N ALA A 305 -4.03 12.14 12.51
CA ALA A 305 -4.69 13.30 11.91
C ALA A 305 -3.71 14.16 11.08
N ASP A 306 -2.46 14.33 11.52
CA ASP A 306 -1.45 15.04 10.73
C ASP A 306 -1.15 14.31 9.42
N ALA A 307 -0.97 12.98 9.50
CA ALA A 307 -0.67 12.13 8.36
C ALA A 307 -1.81 12.10 7.33
N ASN A 308 -3.06 11.91 7.79
CA ASN A 308 -4.25 11.93 6.93
C ASN A 308 -4.48 13.29 6.28
N ASN A 309 -4.02 14.38 6.89
CA ASN A 309 -4.19 15.74 6.40
C ASN A 309 -2.97 16.29 5.65
N LEU A 310 -1.97 15.45 5.31
CA LEU A 310 -0.73 15.89 4.65
C LEU A 310 -1.02 16.76 3.42
N CYS A 311 -1.83 16.28 2.47
CA CYS A 311 -2.19 17.06 1.27
C CYS A 311 -3.68 17.43 1.23
N ARG A 312 -4.34 17.59 2.39
CA ARG A 312 -5.74 18.02 2.45
C ARG A 312 -5.95 19.29 1.63
N ASN A 313 -7.01 19.31 0.80
CA ASN A 313 -7.40 20.42 -0.08
C ASN A 313 -6.43 20.81 -1.20
N LEU A 314 -5.28 20.15 -1.37
CA LEU A 314 -4.29 20.47 -2.39
C LEU A 314 -4.89 20.50 -3.82
N PHE A 315 -5.81 19.59 -4.14
CA PHE A 315 -6.42 19.48 -5.48
C PHE A 315 -7.44 20.59 -5.79
N ARG A 316 -7.66 21.52 -4.85
CA ARG A 316 -8.39 22.78 -5.11
C ARG A 316 -7.45 23.87 -5.63
N PHE A 317 -6.15 23.73 -5.41
CA PHE A 317 -5.12 24.70 -5.78
C PHE A 317 -4.32 24.30 -7.01
N GLY A 318 -4.35 23.01 -7.38
CA GLY A 318 -3.78 22.46 -8.60
C GLY A 318 -4.74 21.50 -9.31
N GLU A 319 -4.41 21.16 -10.54
CA GLU A 319 -5.17 20.23 -11.37
C GLU A 319 -4.55 18.83 -11.26
N LEU A 320 -5.36 17.84 -10.86
CA LEU A 320 -4.93 16.44 -10.91
C LEU A 320 -5.09 15.93 -12.35
N VAL A 321 -4.02 15.40 -12.93
CA VAL A 321 -3.98 14.94 -14.33
C VAL A 321 -3.34 13.56 -14.44
N ALA A 322 -3.61 12.85 -15.54
CA ALA A 322 -2.81 11.69 -15.93
C ALA A 322 -1.36 12.12 -16.21
N ALA A 323 -0.40 11.33 -15.76
CA ALA A 323 1.03 11.62 -15.92
C ALA A 323 1.68 10.87 -17.10
#